data_AF-A0A535ZJL4-F1
#
_entry.id   AF-A0A535ZJL4-F1
#
_cell.length_a   1.000
_cell.length_b   1.000
_cell.length_c   1.000
_cell.angle_alpha   90.00
_cell.angle_beta   90.00
_cell.angle_gamma   90.00
#
_symmetry.space_group_name_H-M   'P 1'
#
loop_
_entity.id
_entity.type
_entity.pdbx_description
1 polymer ?
#
loop_
_entity_poly.entity_id
_entity_poly.type
_entity_poly.pdbx_seq_one_letter_code
_entity_poly.pdbx_strand_id
1 'polypeptide(L)'
;MSSAAYDAQHGRIVALNGDTWTWDGSRWTRLHVSAQPPAVGYLAYFPPLHEVVSFGSRFGNTNNDVWAWTGSTWNELEAGTMGPMPSPSGQLGPTTPAAVDAFVRQTVKTTSPVLLPTWLPAGMEARVTATADGFNLDYASDQRDKTIFLGTVVANPPPGGAGSSDTHVRFRSGSAEYFVYDPTGPQSQRWLMWNEPGTMAVQQTKEPGVPYFLSAEGLTDQEFWQVANSLK
;
A
#
# COMPACT_ATOMS: atom_id res chain seq x y z
N MET A 1 1.59 -1.65 -25.00
CA MET A 1 1.34 -2.92 -24.26
C MET A 1 -0.13 -3.28 -24.42
N SER A 2 -0.49 -4.57 -24.38
CA SER A 2 -1.85 -5.04 -24.65
C SER A 2 -2.42 -5.89 -23.51
N SER A 3 -3.75 -5.98 -23.44
CA SER A 3 -4.52 -6.93 -22.63
C SER A 3 -5.40 -7.75 -23.58
N ALA A 4 -5.68 -9.01 -23.25
CA ALA A 4 -6.50 -9.88 -24.09
C ALA A 4 -7.27 -10.90 -23.25
N ALA A 5 -8.47 -11.28 -23.71
CA ALA A 5 -9.25 -12.36 -23.14
C ALA A 5 -9.97 -13.14 -24.23
N TYR A 6 -10.27 -14.41 -23.95
CA TYR A 6 -11.07 -15.24 -24.83
C TYR A 6 -12.55 -14.96 -24.61
N ASP A 7 -13.21 -14.44 -25.63
CA ASP A 7 -14.66 -14.27 -25.73
C ASP A 7 -15.28 -15.64 -26.05
N ALA A 8 -15.59 -16.40 -25.01
CA ALA A 8 -16.09 -17.77 -25.14
C ALA A 8 -17.47 -17.83 -25.80
N GLN A 9 -18.26 -16.76 -25.71
CA GLN A 9 -19.58 -16.67 -26.34
C GLN A 9 -19.46 -16.60 -27.87
N HIS A 10 -18.47 -15.88 -28.39
CA HIS A 10 -18.27 -15.69 -29.83
C HIS A 10 -17.08 -16.48 -30.40
N GLY A 11 -16.41 -17.29 -29.57
CA GLY A 11 -15.36 -18.20 -29.99
C GLY A 11 -14.08 -17.51 -30.49
N ARG A 12 -13.72 -16.35 -29.95
CA ARG A 12 -12.59 -15.52 -30.44
C ARG A 12 -11.80 -14.88 -29.31
N ILE A 13 -10.65 -14.29 -29.61
CA ILE A 13 -9.93 -13.45 -28.65
C ILE A 13 -10.28 -11.99 -28.91
N VAL A 14 -10.55 -11.23 -27.86
CA VAL A 14 -10.60 -9.76 -27.89
C VAL A 14 -9.38 -9.20 -27.17
N ALA A 15 -8.80 -8.14 -27.71
CA ALA A 15 -7.63 -7.48 -27.16
C ALA A 15 -7.75 -5.96 -27.19
N LEU A 16 -7.12 -5.31 -26.20
CA LEU A 16 -7.02 -3.86 -26.07
C LEU A 16 -5.56 -3.44 -26.01
N ASN A 17 -5.17 -2.47 -26.84
CA ASN A 17 -3.84 -1.85 -26.81
C ASN A 17 -3.87 -0.32 -26.99
N GLY A 18 -5.04 0.29 -26.77
CA GLY A 18 -5.41 1.63 -27.22
C GLY A 18 -6.49 1.58 -28.32
N ASP A 19 -6.52 0.48 -29.07
CA ASP A 19 -7.60 0.10 -29.97
C ASP A 19 -8.19 -1.25 -29.58
N THR A 20 -9.39 -1.52 -30.08
CA THR A 20 -10.02 -2.84 -29.99
C THR A 20 -9.60 -3.73 -31.16
N TRP A 21 -9.12 -4.93 -30.84
CA TRP A 21 -8.73 -5.95 -31.80
C TRP A 21 -9.43 -7.26 -31.51
N THR A 22 -9.76 -8.01 -32.57
CA THR A 22 -10.25 -9.39 -32.43
C THR A 22 -9.41 -10.36 -33.24
N TRP A 23 -9.27 -11.59 -32.75
CA TRP A 23 -8.63 -12.70 -33.45
C TRP A 23 -9.59 -13.87 -33.59
N ASP A 24 -9.77 -14.34 -34.82
CA ASP A 24 -10.79 -15.33 -35.20
C ASP A 24 -10.31 -16.79 -35.24
N GLY A 25 -9.05 -17.07 -34.87
CA GLY A 25 -8.42 -18.37 -35.16
C GLY A 25 -7.25 -18.28 -36.12
N SER A 26 -7.25 -17.25 -36.97
CA SER A 26 -6.34 -17.15 -38.11
C SER A 26 -5.78 -15.75 -38.32
N ARG A 27 -6.55 -14.70 -38.03
CA ARG A 27 -6.19 -13.31 -38.33
C ARG A 27 -6.61 -12.36 -37.22
N TRP A 28 -5.75 -11.38 -36.96
CA TRP A 28 -6.09 -10.18 -36.19
C TRP A 28 -6.80 -9.15 -37.06
N THR A 29 -7.89 -8.60 -36.54
CA THR A 29 -8.65 -7.53 -37.17
C THR A 29 -8.82 -6.38 -36.18
N ARG A 30 -8.37 -5.18 -36.56
CA ARG A 30 -8.63 -3.96 -35.81
C ARG A 30 -10.08 -3.55 -36.05
N LEU A 31 -10.81 -3.30 -34.98
CA LEU A 31 -12.18 -2.82 -35.05
C LEU A 31 -12.22 -1.29 -34.87
N HIS A 32 -13.19 -0.65 -35.51
CA HIS A 32 -13.51 0.77 -35.32
C HIS A 32 -14.85 0.83 -34.60
N VAL A 33 -14.78 0.73 -33.27
CA VAL A 33 -15.94 0.73 -32.38
C VAL A 33 -16.29 2.16 -32.00
N SER A 34 -17.58 2.44 -31.82
CA SER A 34 -18.07 3.78 -31.47
C SER A 34 -17.73 4.20 -30.05
N ALA A 35 -17.51 3.23 -29.17
CA ALA A 35 -17.08 3.42 -27.78
C ALA A 35 -16.15 2.27 -27.37
N GLN A 36 -15.18 2.57 -26.51
CA GLN A 36 -14.25 1.59 -25.93
C GLN A 36 -13.66 2.11 -24.62
N PRO A 37 -13.09 1.22 -23.79
CA PRO A 37 -12.38 1.63 -22.59
C PRO A 37 -11.31 2.69 -22.90
N PRO A 38 -11.24 3.79 -22.13
CA PRO A 38 -10.29 4.87 -22.38
C PRO A 38 -8.84 4.51 -22.01
N ALA A 39 -8.65 3.43 -21.24
CA ALA A 39 -7.34 2.90 -20.88
C ALA A 39 -7.32 1.36 -21.05
N VAL A 40 -6.12 0.81 -21.21
CA VAL A 40 -5.94 -0.65 -21.24
C VAL A 40 -6.06 -1.19 -19.81
N GLY A 41 -7.22 -1.74 -19.51
CA GLY A 41 -7.51 -2.46 -18.26
C GLY A 41 -7.19 -3.94 -18.32
N TYR A 42 -7.56 -4.66 -17.26
CA TYR A 42 -7.57 -6.13 -17.29
C TYR A 42 -8.79 -6.61 -18.08
N LEU A 43 -8.66 -7.74 -18.78
CA LEU A 43 -9.74 -8.35 -19.55
C LEU A 43 -10.04 -9.74 -19.01
N ALA A 44 -11.31 -10.05 -18.82
CA ALA A 44 -11.76 -11.39 -18.43
C ALA A 44 -13.13 -11.70 -19.05
N TYR A 45 -13.35 -12.94 -19.47
CA TYR A 45 -14.70 -13.40 -19.79
C TYR A 45 -15.49 -13.56 -18.50
N PHE A 46 -16.69 -13.00 -18.46
CA PHE A 46 -17.59 -13.05 -17.31
C PHE A 46 -18.82 -13.89 -17.66
N PRO A 47 -18.84 -15.18 -17.28
CA PRO A 47 -19.90 -16.11 -17.68
C PRO A 47 -21.33 -15.65 -17.38
N PRO A 48 -21.64 -14.99 -16.24
CA PRO A 48 -22.99 -14.52 -15.96
C PRO A 48 -23.55 -13.50 -16.96
N LEU A 49 -22.69 -12.73 -17.64
CA LEU A 49 -23.09 -11.76 -18.67
C LEU A 49 -22.89 -12.29 -20.09
N HIS A 50 -22.21 -13.42 -20.27
CA HIS A 50 -21.78 -13.93 -21.58
C HIS A 50 -20.90 -12.94 -22.38
N GLU A 51 -20.15 -12.10 -21.68
CA GLU A 51 -19.39 -10.99 -22.26
C GLU A 51 -17.96 -10.95 -21.72
N VAL A 52 -17.06 -10.30 -22.45
CA VAL A 52 -15.72 -9.97 -21.93
C VAL A 52 -15.78 -8.62 -21.23
N VAL A 53 -15.40 -8.58 -19.97
CA VAL A 53 -15.38 -7.38 -19.14
C VAL A 53 -13.97 -6.80 -19.11
N SER A 54 -13.87 -5.49 -19.33
CA SER A 54 -12.71 -4.68 -19.02
C SER A 54 -12.91 -3.94 -17.72
N PHE A 55 -11.94 -4.01 -16.82
CA PHE A 55 -12.00 -3.33 -15.53
C PHE A 55 -10.63 -2.83 -15.08
N GLY A 56 -10.69 -1.74 -14.31
CA GLY A 56 -9.52 -1.07 -13.74
C GLY A 56 -8.53 -0.59 -14.79
N SER A 57 -7.32 -0.29 -14.33
CA SER A 57 -6.26 0.19 -15.19
C SER A 57 -4.92 -0.41 -14.81
N ARG A 58 -4.18 -0.86 -15.82
CA ARG A 58 -2.83 -1.39 -15.63
C ARG A 58 -1.80 -0.29 -15.33
N PHE A 59 -2.17 0.98 -15.46
CA PHE A 59 -1.30 2.14 -15.26
C PHE A 59 -1.62 2.94 -13.98
N GLY A 60 -2.51 2.43 -13.13
CA GLY A 60 -2.85 3.08 -11.87
C GLY A 60 -3.55 4.44 -12.01
N ASN A 61 -4.09 4.75 -13.20
CA ASN A 61 -5.00 5.89 -13.31
C ASN A 61 -6.31 5.56 -12.56
N THR A 62 -6.96 6.57 -12.02
CA THR A 62 -8.15 6.46 -11.17
C THR A 62 -9.42 6.09 -11.94
N ASN A 63 -9.29 5.62 -13.19
CA ASN A 63 -10.44 5.22 -13.96
C ASN A 63 -10.86 3.78 -13.60
N ASN A 64 -12.03 3.68 -12.98
CA ASN A 64 -12.66 2.42 -12.53
C ASN A 64 -13.87 2.04 -13.39
N ASP A 65 -14.06 2.68 -14.56
CA ASP A 65 -15.15 2.32 -15.46
C ASP A 65 -15.09 0.81 -15.78
N VAL A 66 -16.25 0.18 -15.72
CA VAL A 66 -16.41 -1.23 -16.12
C VAL A 66 -17.08 -1.25 -17.47
N TRP A 67 -16.41 -1.85 -18.44
CA TRP A 67 -16.90 -1.95 -19.80
C TRP A 67 -17.10 -3.41 -20.17
N ALA A 68 -18.17 -3.72 -20.91
CA ALA A 68 -18.40 -5.05 -21.44
C ALA A 68 -18.40 -5.07 -22.97
N TRP A 69 -17.72 -6.06 -23.49
CA TRP A 69 -17.64 -6.38 -24.90
C TRP A 69 -18.82 -7.28 -25.26
N THR A 70 -19.74 -6.73 -26.05
CA THR A 70 -20.96 -7.40 -26.53
C THR A 70 -20.71 -8.34 -27.70
N GLY A 71 -19.51 -8.32 -28.26
CA GLY A 71 -19.17 -9.00 -29.51
C GLY A 71 -19.04 -8.09 -30.73
N SER A 72 -19.43 -6.83 -30.65
CA SER A 72 -19.26 -5.89 -31.77
C SER A 72 -18.88 -4.49 -31.33
N THR A 73 -19.24 -4.10 -30.11
CA THR A 73 -18.86 -2.84 -29.47
C THR A 73 -18.66 -3.04 -27.97
N TRP A 74 -18.04 -2.05 -27.33
CA TRP A 74 -18.04 -1.94 -25.88
C TRP A 74 -19.23 -1.11 -25.41
N ASN A 75 -19.84 -1.57 -24.33
CA ASN A 75 -20.81 -0.81 -23.55
C ASN A 75 -20.21 -0.53 -22.17
N GLU A 76 -20.35 0.70 -21.69
CA GLU A 76 -20.05 1.05 -20.31
C GLU A 76 -21.16 0.49 -19.43
N LEU A 77 -20.83 -0.51 -18.60
CA LEU A 77 -21.77 -1.11 -17.66
C LEU A 77 -21.93 -0.25 -16.40
N GLU A 78 -20.83 0.34 -15.96
CA GLU A 78 -20.77 1.21 -14.80
C GLU A 78 -19.74 2.30 -15.08
N ALA A 79 -20.22 3.55 -15.18
CA ALA A 79 -19.35 4.71 -15.14
C ALA A 79 -18.74 4.80 -13.76
N GLY A 80 -17.43 5.02 -13.68
CA GLY A 80 -16.69 5.13 -12.44
C GLY A 80 -17.22 6.31 -11.62
N THR A 81 -18.27 6.08 -10.83
CA THR A 81 -18.63 7.02 -9.77
C THR A 81 -17.48 7.00 -8.79
N MET A 82 -16.69 8.07 -8.79
CA MET A 82 -15.85 8.41 -7.65
C MET A 82 -16.76 8.65 -6.43
N GLY A 83 -17.17 7.58 -5.76
CA GLY A 83 -16.98 7.54 -4.32
C GLY A 83 -15.53 7.15 -4.08
N PRO A 84 -14.85 7.65 -3.02
CA PRO A 84 -13.60 7.01 -2.60
C PRO A 84 -13.88 5.50 -2.52
N MET A 85 -13.04 4.67 -3.16
CA MET A 85 -13.08 3.24 -2.89
C MET A 85 -13.17 3.10 -1.38
N PRO A 86 -14.15 2.36 -0.82
CA PRO A 86 -14.06 2.00 0.57
C PRO A 86 -12.72 1.28 0.67
N SER A 87 -11.75 1.95 1.29
CA SER A 87 -10.50 1.31 1.66
C SER A 87 -10.91 0.01 2.36
N PRO A 88 -10.34 -1.16 2.01
CA PRO A 88 -10.63 -2.41 2.69
C PRO A 88 -10.69 -2.11 4.20
N SER A 89 -11.73 -2.55 4.91
CA SER A 89 -11.92 -2.18 6.31
C SER A 89 -10.60 -2.27 7.07
N GLY A 90 -10.09 -1.12 7.51
CA GLY A 90 -8.76 -1.02 8.11
C GLY A 90 -7.70 -0.30 7.27
N GLN A 91 -7.94 0.13 6.03
CA GLN A 91 -6.97 0.95 5.30
C GLN A 91 -7.38 2.41 5.22
N LEU A 92 -6.42 3.32 5.19
CA LEU A 92 -6.64 4.73 4.87
C LEU A 92 -5.39 5.31 4.20
N GLY A 93 -5.60 6.12 3.16
CA GLY A 93 -4.57 6.91 2.51
C GLY A 93 -4.39 6.63 1.01
N PRO A 94 -3.59 7.44 0.31
CA PRO A 94 -2.76 8.50 0.87
C PRO A 94 -3.55 9.69 1.44
N THR A 95 -3.15 10.21 2.59
CA THR A 95 -3.77 11.38 3.23
C THR A 95 -2.81 12.07 4.21
N THR A 96 -3.30 13.06 4.95
CA THR A 96 -2.50 13.77 5.97
C THR A 96 -2.18 12.86 7.16
N PRO A 97 -1.01 13.04 7.83
CA PRO A 97 -0.70 12.34 9.07
C PRO A 97 -1.80 12.46 10.14
N ALA A 98 -2.42 13.63 10.27
CA ALA A 98 -3.50 13.87 11.24
C ALA A 98 -4.76 13.02 10.97
N ALA A 99 -5.13 12.83 9.70
CA ALA A 99 -6.28 11.99 9.34
C ALA A 99 -6.01 10.51 9.66
N VAL A 100 -4.78 10.06 9.41
CA VAL A 100 -4.33 8.72 9.77
C VAL A 100 -4.30 8.51 11.29
N ASP A 101 -3.82 9.49 12.06
CA ASP A 101 -3.81 9.41 13.52
C ASP A 101 -5.22 9.20 14.09
N ALA A 102 -6.19 9.98 13.62
CA ALA A 102 -7.58 9.85 14.01
C ALA A 102 -8.14 8.46 13.65
N PHE A 103 -7.81 7.97 12.45
CA PHE A 103 -8.24 6.65 11.98
C PHE A 103 -7.67 5.49 12.82
N VAL A 104 -6.37 5.53 13.15
CA VAL A 104 -5.75 4.52 14.01
C VAL A 104 -6.41 4.50 15.38
N ARG A 105 -6.58 5.68 16.02
CA ARG A 105 -7.21 5.77 17.34
C ARG A 105 -8.68 5.35 17.32
N GLN A 106 -9.37 5.49 16.19
CA GLN A 106 -10.72 4.97 16.00
C GLN A 106 -10.76 3.46 15.73
N THR A 107 -9.73 2.88 15.11
CA THR A 107 -9.76 1.49 14.63
C THR A 107 -9.16 0.51 15.63
N VAL A 108 -8.03 0.87 16.25
CA VAL A 108 -7.33 0.01 17.22
C VAL A 108 -8.05 0.07 18.56
N LYS A 109 -8.44 -1.10 19.08
CA LYS A 109 -9.28 -1.23 20.29
C LYS A 109 -8.67 -2.11 21.36
N THR A 110 -7.90 -3.12 20.98
CA THR A 110 -7.40 -4.15 21.89
C THR A 110 -5.91 -3.98 22.21
N THR A 111 -5.25 -3.06 21.53
CA THR A 111 -3.82 -2.75 21.72
C THR A 111 -3.64 -1.42 22.42
N SER A 112 -2.84 -1.42 23.48
CA SER A 112 -2.51 -0.24 24.27
C SER A 112 -1.08 -0.37 24.82
N PRO A 113 -0.22 0.65 24.72
CA PRO A 113 -0.52 1.97 24.16
C PRO A 113 -0.55 1.96 22.63
N VAL A 114 -1.26 2.94 22.06
CA VAL A 114 -1.19 3.31 20.63
C VAL A 114 -0.27 4.52 20.53
N LEU A 115 0.96 4.29 20.09
CA LEU A 115 2.00 5.31 19.95
C LEU A 115 2.05 5.83 18.52
N LEU A 116 1.81 7.12 18.34
CA LEU A 116 1.85 7.80 17.04
C LEU A 116 2.79 9.01 17.08
N PRO A 117 3.45 9.36 15.97
CA PRO A 117 4.42 10.44 15.95
C PRO A 117 3.72 11.80 16.08
N THR A 118 4.09 12.60 17.08
CA THR A 118 3.65 14.00 17.15
C THR A 118 4.53 14.94 16.33
N TRP A 119 5.62 14.44 15.75
CA TRP A 119 6.49 15.17 14.84
C TRP A 119 6.91 14.28 13.67
N LEU A 120 6.83 14.85 12.47
CA LEU A 120 7.33 14.27 11.22
C LEU A 120 8.02 15.38 10.42
N PRO A 121 8.91 15.04 9.47
CA PRO A 121 9.36 16.00 8.47
C PRO A 121 8.18 16.69 7.77
N ALA A 122 8.39 17.91 7.27
CA ALA A 122 7.36 18.62 6.53
C ALA A 122 7.05 17.91 5.20
N GLY A 123 5.80 18.00 4.73
CA GLY A 123 5.39 17.45 3.43
C GLY A 123 5.26 15.92 3.41
N MET A 124 5.08 15.28 4.57
CA MET A 124 4.87 13.84 4.64
C MET A 124 3.39 13.49 4.40
N GLU A 125 3.17 12.57 3.47
CA GLU A 125 1.90 11.90 3.21
C GLU A 125 1.88 10.57 3.96
N ALA A 126 0.72 10.16 4.45
CA ALA A 126 0.55 8.97 5.27
C ALA A 126 -0.39 7.94 4.63
N ARG A 127 -0.06 6.65 4.79
CA ARG A 127 -0.91 5.49 4.52
C ARG A 127 -0.93 4.61 5.76
N VAL A 128 -2.05 3.94 5.98
CA VAL A 128 -2.21 3.05 7.13
C VAL A 128 -2.98 1.80 6.76
N THR A 129 -2.58 0.69 7.36
CA THR A 129 -3.42 -0.50 7.57
C THR A 129 -3.55 -0.72 9.08
N ALA A 130 -4.77 -0.74 9.61
CA ALA A 130 -5.10 -0.89 11.01
C ALA A 130 -6.25 -1.91 11.19
N THR A 131 -6.17 -2.69 12.26
CA THR A 131 -7.24 -3.58 12.72
C THR A 131 -7.58 -3.22 14.16
N ALA A 132 -8.50 -3.96 14.78
CA ALA A 132 -8.75 -3.81 16.22
C ALA A 132 -7.48 -4.08 17.06
N ASP A 133 -6.54 -4.90 16.54
CA ASP A 133 -5.39 -5.43 17.29
C ASP A 133 -4.06 -4.73 16.98
N GLY A 134 -4.00 -3.85 15.99
CA GLY A 134 -2.74 -3.19 15.66
C GLY A 134 -2.79 -2.35 14.40
N PHE A 135 -1.65 -1.79 14.02
CA PHE A 135 -1.52 -0.96 12.84
C PHE A 135 -0.12 -1.00 12.24
N ASN A 136 -0.05 -0.65 10.95
CA ASN A 136 1.15 -0.41 10.18
C ASN A 136 0.96 0.91 9.41
N LEU A 137 1.92 1.81 9.53
CA LEU A 137 1.92 3.16 8.97
C LEU A 137 3.11 3.32 8.04
N ASP A 138 2.85 3.89 6.87
CA ASP A 138 3.86 4.36 5.95
C ASP A 138 3.72 5.87 5.80
N TYR A 139 4.78 6.60 6.14
CA TYR A 139 4.91 8.01 5.82
C TYR A 139 5.95 8.17 4.73
N ALA A 140 5.67 9.03 3.75
CA ALA A 140 6.68 9.38 2.76
C ALA A 140 6.51 10.82 2.26
N SER A 141 7.63 11.46 1.95
CA SER A 141 7.65 12.78 1.30
C SER A 141 7.08 12.71 -0.11
N ASP A 142 6.72 13.87 -0.68
CA ASP A 142 6.25 13.97 -2.06
C ASP A 142 7.25 13.38 -3.07
N GLN A 143 8.55 13.56 -2.83
CA GLN A 143 9.62 13.02 -3.69
C GLN A 143 9.99 11.57 -3.37
N ARG A 144 9.42 10.98 -2.32
CA ARG A 144 9.76 9.66 -1.78
C ARG A 144 11.25 9.51 -1.42
N ASP A 145 11.95 10.63 -1.21
CA ASP A 145 13.34 10.67 -0.75
C ASP A 145 13.46 10.45 0.77
N LYS A 146 12.35 10.59 1.51
CA LYS A 146 12.22 10.22 2.92
C LYS A 146 11.05 9.26 3.08
N THR A 147 11.31 8.11 3.67
CA THR A 147 10.28 7.11 4.00
C THR A 147 10.40 6.71 5.46
N ILE A 148 9.27 6.48 6.12
CA ILE A 148 9.19 6.05 7.51
C ILE A 148 8.11 4.99 7.62
N PHE A 149 8.44 3.84 8.18
CA PHE A 149 7.47 2.84 8.59
C PHE A 149 7.34 2.85 10.11
N LEU A 150 6.12 2.77 10.64
CA LEU A 150 5.84 2.56 12.06
C LEU A 150 4.71 1.55 12.22
N GLY A 151 4.90 0.51 13.04
CA GLY A 151 3.83 -0.44 13.29
C GLY A 151 3.98 -1.24 14.58
N THR A 152 2.86 -1.83 14.99
CA THR A 152 2.79 -2.76 16.13
C THR A 152 3.06 -4.19 15.66
N VAL A 153 4.31 -4.47 15.32
CA VAL A 153 4.72 -5.71 14.64
C VAL A 153 6.09 -6.19 15.13
N VAL A 154 6.27 -7.50 15.21
CA VAL A 154 7.59 -8.13 15.25
C VAL A 154 8.13 -8.21 13.83
N ALA A 155 8.92 -7.22 13.42
CA ALA A 155 9.50 -7.17 12.07
C ALA A 155 10.68 -8.15 11.93
N ASN A 156 10.91 -8.61 10.70
CA ASN A 156 12.11 -9.37 10.32
C ASN A 156 12.86 -8.61 9.21
N PRO A 157 13.54 -7.49 9.54
CA PRO A 157 14.24 -6.70 8.55
C PRO A 157 15.39 -7.51 7.92
N PRO A 158 15.81 -7.20 6.67
CA PRO A 158 16.95 -7.86 6.04
C PRO A 158 18.21 -7.79 6.92
N PRO A 159 19.06 -8.83 6.95
CA PRO A 159 20.32 -8.76 7.66
C PRO A 159 21.22 -7.67 7.04
N GLY A 160 22.00 -6.96 7.86
CA GLY A 160 23.01 -6.04 7.35
C GLY A 160 24.29 -6.74 6.89
N GLY A 161 25.13 -5.96 6.20
CA GLY A 161 26.46 -6.39 5.77
C GLY A 161 27.55 -6.10 6.79
N ALA A 162 28.81 -6.37 6.43
CA ALA A 162 29.97 -6.22 7.33
C ALA A 162 30.20 -4.79 7.87
N GLY A 163 29.56 -3.77 7.28
CA GLY A 163 29.63 -2.38 7.72
C GLY A 163 28.43 -1.89 8.52
N SER A 164 27.40 -2.72 8.74
CA SER A 164 26.22 -2.30 9.50
C SER A 164 26.53 -2.19 11.00
N SER A 165 25.80 -1.30 11.67
CA SER A 165 25.81 -1.18 13.13
C SER A 165 24.55 -1.79 13.71
N ASP A 166 24.71 -2.63 14.72
CA ASP A 166 23.65 -3.20 15.54
C ASP A 166 23.96 -2.92 17.01
N THR A 167 23.07 -2.18 17.68
CA THR A 167 23.32 -1.68 19.03
C THR A 167 22.07 -1.77 19.89
N HIS A 168 22.28 -2.06 21.18
CA HIS A 168 21.22 -1.95 22.19
C HIS A 168 21.29 -0.57 22.84
N VAL A 169 20.17 0.14 22.84
CA VAL A 169 20.07 1.51 23.35
C VAL A 169 18.98 1.60 24.42
N ARG A 170 19.12 2.56 25.34
CA ARG A 170 17.99 2.90 26.23
C ARG A 170 16.97 3.70 25.44
N PHE A 171 15.73 3.25 25.48
CA PHE A 171 14.64 3.93 24.80
C PHE A 171 13.38 3.87 25.66
N ARG A 172 12.78 5.03 25.89
CA ARG A 172 11.64 5.22 26.79
C ARG A 172 11.92 4.57 28.16
N SER A 173 11.04 3.70 28.67
CA SER A 173 11.21 3.02 29.95
C SER A 173 12.06 1.74 29.89
N GLY A 174 12.59 1.36 28.72
CA GLY A 174 13.24 0.08 28.50
C GLY A 174 14.46 0.14 27.58
N SER A 175 14.71 -0.96 26.90
CA SER A 175 15.74 -1.10 25.87
C SER A 175 15.11 -1.27 24.49
N ALA A 176 15.83 -0.79 23.48
CA ALA A 176 15.51 -1.02 22.08
C ALA A 176 16.74 -1.54 21.36
N GLU A 177 16.51 -2.33 20.32
CA GLU A 177 17.50 -2.68 19.31
C GLU A 177 17.48 -1.58 18.25
N TYR A 178 18.64 -0.98 18.00
CA TYR A 178 18.85 0.09 17.03
C TYR A 178 19.89 -0.33 16.01
N PHE A 179 19.50 -0.26 14.74
CA PHE A 179 20.31 -0.76 13.64
C PHE A 179 20.44 0.27 12.53
N VAL A 180 21.64 0.36 11.95
CA VAL A 180 21.95 1.23 10.79
C VAL A 180 22.69 0.41 9.73
N TYR A 181 22.17 0.35 8.51
CA TYR A 181 22.75 -0.47 7.43
C TYR A 181 24.13 0.03 6.97
N ASP A 182 24.31 1.34 6.90
CA ASP A 182 25.59 2.00 6.58
C ASP A 182 25.78 3.22 7.50
N PRO A 183 26.54 3.11 8.59
CA PRO A 183 26.82 4.20 9.51
C PRO A 183 27.60 5.37 8.89
N THR A 184 28.23 5.20 7.73
CA THR A 184 28.93 6.28 7.02
C THR A 184 27.99 7.15 6.19
N GLY A 185 26.83 6.59 5.82
CA GLY A 185 25.76 7.30 5.12
C GLY A 185 24.84 8.03 6.10
N PRO A 186 24.83 9.38 6.14
CA PRO A 186 24.00 10.13 7.10
C PRO A 186 22.49 9.88 6.91
N GLN A 187 22.08 9.46 5.71
CA GLN A 187 20.69 9.16 5.36
C GLN A 187 20.43 7.66 5.15
N SER A 188 21.38 6.81 5.54
CA SER A 188 21.28 5.36 5.41
C SER A 188 20.06 4.81 6.14
N GLN A 189 19.47 3.76 5.57
CA GLN A 189 18.36 3.05 6.17
C GLN A 189 18.70 2.61 7.60
N ARG A 190 17.74 2.76 8.49
CA ARG A 190 17.86 2.38 9.89
C ARG A 190 16.53 1.97 10.47
N TRP A 191 16.58 1.26 11.60
CA TRP A 191 15.39 0.86 12.31
C TRP A 191 15.63 0.76 13.81
N LEU A 192 14.54 0.88 14.55
CA LEU A 192 14.44 0.76 15.99
C LEU A 192 13.32 -0.23 16.30
N MET A 193 13.63 -1.26 17.07
CA MET A 193 12.66 -2.25 17.53
C MET A 193 12.66 -2.28 19.05
N TRP A 194 11.48 -2.23 19.65
CA TRP A 194 11.32 -2.30 21.11
C TRP A 194 10.00 -2.94 21.49
N ASN A 195 9.89 -3.34 22.75
CA ASN A 195 8.64 -3.84 23.32
C ASN A 195 8.13 -2.82 24.35
N GLU A 196 7.00 -2.18 24.05
CA GLU A 196 6.39 -1.20 24.94
C GLU A 196 5.55 -1.89 26.02
N PRO A 197 5.66 -1.51 27.31
CA PRO A 197 4.76 -2.02 28.34
C PRO A 197 3.30 -1.75 27.97
N GLY A 198 2.47 -2.80 27.96
CA GLY A 198 1.12 -2.68 27.45
C GLY A 198 0.40 -4.00 27.27
N THR A 199 -0.73 -3.94 26.57
CA THR A 199 -1.60 -5.08 26.27
C THR A 199 -1.89 -5.13 24.78
N MET A 200 -1.98 -6.33 24.23
CA MET A 200 -2.44 -6.63 22.87
C MET A 200 -3.27 -7.91 22.92
N ALA A 201 -4.34 -8.02 22.13
CA ALA A 201 -5.19 -9.22 22.14
C ALA A 201 -4.43 -10.49 21.72
N VAL A 202 -3.56 -10.36 20.72
CA VAL A 202 -2.73 -11.44 20.22
C VAL A 202 -1.27 -11.14 20.57
N GLN A 203 -0.76 -11.78 21.61
CA GLN A 203 0.63 -11.59 22.02
C GLN A 203 1.58 -12.11 20.92
N GLN A 204 2.44 -11.23 20.39
CA GLN A 204 3.38 -11.57 19.31
C GLN A 204 4.79 -11.94 19.82
N THR A 205 5.12 -11.56 21.05
CA THR A 205 6.43 -11.76 21.70
C THR A 205 6.33 -12.69 22.90
N LYS A 206 7.44 -13.27 23.35
CA LYS A 206 7.48 -14.06 24.58
C LYS A 206 7.25 -13.20 25.83
N GLU A 207 7.77 -11.98 25.82
CA GLU A 207 7.58 -11.02 26.91
C GLU A 207 6.28 -10.23 26.72
N PRO A 208 5.48 -10.01 27.78
CA PRO A 208 4.28 -9.18 27.70
C PRO A 208 4.59 -7.78 27.17
N GLY A 209 3.67 -7.20 26.40
CA GLY A 209 3.82 -5.86 25.84
C GLY A 209 3.40 -5.77 24.38
N VAL A 210 3.60 -4.59 23.82
CA VAL A 210 3.29 -4.24 22.44
C VAL A 210 4.61 -4.10 21.68
N PRO A 211 4.96 -5.02 20.77
CA PRO A 211 6.14 -4.84 19.94
C PRO A 211 5.93 -3.70 18.97
N TYR A 212 6.89 -2.79 18.92
CA TYR A 212 6.93 -1.69 17.98
C TYR A 212 8.16 -1.80 17.09
N PHE A 213 7.96 -1.47 15.82
CA PHE A 213 9.02 -1.34 14.84
C PHE A 213 8.89 0.01 14.14
N LEU A 214 9.96 0.79 14.18
CA LEU A 214 10.13 2.05 13.46
C LEU A 214 11.30 1.91 12.50
N SER A 215 11.11 2.12 11.21
CA SER A 215 12.22 2.20 10.26
C SER A 215 12.13 3.46 9.43
N ALA A 216 13.27 3.91 8.90
CA ALA A 216 13.30 5.03 7.99
C ALA A 216 14.47 4.93 7.00
N GLU A 217 14.29 5.53 5.84
CA GLU A 217 15.32 5.80 4.84
C GLU A 217 15.25 7.29 4.46
N GLY A 218 16.40 7.92 4.19
CA GLY A 218 16.44 9.34 3.82
C GLY A 218 16.41 10.34 4.99
N LEU A 219 16.17 9.87 6.21
CA LEU A 219 16.28 10.69 7.42
C LEU A 219 17.74 10.74 7.89
N THR A 220 18.16 11.83 8.52
CA THR A 220 19.38 11.89 9.34
C THR A 220 19.18 11.21 10.69
N ASP A 221 20.26 10.82 11.37
CA ASP A 221 20.17 10.18 12.70
C ASP A 221 19.36 11.06 13.67
N GLN A 222 19.60 12.38 13.64
CA GLN A 222 18.85 13.36 14.41
C GLN A 222 17.35 13.37 14.06
N GLU A 223 16.99 13.40 12.76
CA GLU A 223 15.57 13.36 12.35
C GLU A 223 14.90 12.04 12.78
N PHE A 224 15.59 10.90 12.64
CA PHE A 224 15.08 9.61 13.04
C PHE A 224 14.76 9.57 14.54
N TRP A 225 15.71 10.01 15.38
CA TRP A 225 15.50 10.11 16.82
C TRP A 225 14.45 11.16 17.19
N GLN A 226 14.29 12.22 16.41
CA GLN A 226 13.21 13.18 16.62
C GLN A 226 11.84 12.56 16.38
N VAL A 227 11.67 11.73 15.33
CA VAL A 227 10.44 10.94 15.13
C VAL A 227 10.23 9.97 16.28
N ALA A 228 11.23 9.15 16.62
CA ALA A 228 11.14 8.14 17.67
C ALA A 228 10.76 8.74 19.03
N ASN A 229 11.38 9.86 19.41
CA ASN A 229 11.11 10.54 20.68
C ASN A 229 9.78 11.32 20.68
N SER A 230 9.16 11.53 19.51
CA SER A 230 7.86 12.19 19.39
C SER A 230 6.67 11.25 19.59
N LEU A 231 6.90 9.94 19.68
CA LEU A 231 5.84 8.93 19.78
C LEU A 231 5.03 9.06 21.08
N LYS A 232 3.70 9.26 20.96
CA LYS A 232 2.76 9.43 22.07
C LYS A 232 1.40 8.77 21.88
#